data_AF-A0A0Q1A9W0-F1
#
_entry.id   AF-A0A0Q1A9W0-F1
#
_cell.length_a   1.000
_cell.length_b   1.000
_cell.length_c   1.000
_cell.angle_alpha   90.00
_cell.angle_beta   90.00
_cell.angle_gamma   90.00
#
_symmetry.space_group_name_H-M   'P 1'
#
loop_
_entity.id
_entity.type
_entity.pdbx_description
1 polymer ?
#
loop_
_entity_poly.entity_id
_entity_poly.type
_entity_poly.pdbx_seq_one_letter_code
_entity_poly.pdbx_strand_id
1 'polypeptide(L)'
;MEWLKRNKYDLIAWLGFVFYETILVGLLFNQFVNFFIYFAHYAVIIVFFYIHANYTLPYTLKNKTRAIFLLPAIIIVQITLYILAHRLVDIILFALEIIKPDAYNKFGSDYILRNIYRGLYFLGFSTGYYYLRNYFKERKKTEELEKQRLNDVILQQQTEQALAKAHNAFLKAQINPHFLFNTLDFVYHHVNEHSPMAGETIISLAQMMRYAIDADKMGEFVELGDEIVQVENLIYLYQIRKKQ
;
A
#
# COMPACT_ATOMS: atom_id res chain seq x y z
N MET A 1 -22.94 14.60 9.06
CA MET A 1 -22.30 15.35 7.96
C MET A 1 -21.17 14.56 7.27
N GLU A 2 -20.42 13.69 7.97
CA GLU A 2 -19.34 12.87 7.37
C GLU A 2 -19.82 11.74 6.43
N TRP A 3 -20.99 11.14 6.70
CA TRP A 3 -21.56 10.08 5.85
C TRP A 3 -21.85 10.56 4.42
N LEU A 4 -22.41 11.78 4.29
CA LEU A 4 -22.66 12.45 3.02
C LEU A 4 -21.35 12.76 2.28
N LYS A 5 -20.29 13.18 2.97
CA LYS A 5 -18.98 13.42 2.35
C LYS A 5 -18.34 12.13 1.82
N ARG A 6 -18.50 11.01 2.53
CA ARG A 6 -17.95 9.71 2.14
C ARG A 6 -18.70 9.07 0.96
N ASN A 7 -20.02 9.24 0.90
CA ASN A 7 -20.87 8.61 -0.11
C ASN A 7 -21.36 9.59 -1.19
N LYS A 8 -20.73 10.77 -1.32
CA LYS A 8 -21.17 11.81 -2.26
C LYS A 8 -21.19 11.33 -3.71
N TYR A 9 -20.20 10.53 -4.12
CA TYR A 9 -20.10 10.03 -5.49
C TYR A 9 -21.21 9.02 -5.80
N ASP A 10 -21.54 8.17 -4.83
CA ASP A 10 -22.64 7.21 -4.93
C ASP A 10 -23.99 7.93 -5.07
N LEU A 11 -24.23 8.99 -4.26
CA LEU A 11 -25.45 9.79 -4.36
C LEU A 11 -25.57 10.52 -5.70
N ILE A 12 -24.47 11.10 -6.20
CA ILE A 12 -24.43 11.76 -7.51
C ILE A 12 -24.71 10.75 -8.62
N ALA A 13 -24.13 9.55 -8.54
CA ALA A 13 -24.36 8.48 -9.51
C ALA A 13 -25.83 8.04 -9.53
N TRP A 14 -26.44 7.83 -8.36
CA TRP A 14 -27.87 7.49 -8.27
C TRP A 14 -28.77 8.61 -8.78
N LEU A 15 -28.49 9.87 -8.42
CA LEU A 15 -29.27 11.02 -8.91
C LEU A 15 -29.17 11.14 -10.43
N GLY A 16 -27.97 11.00 -11.01
CA GLY A 16 -27.76 11.01 -12.45
C GLY A 16 -28.46 9.84 -13.15
N PHE A 17 -28.41 8.64 -12.57
CA PHE A 17 -29.08 7.46 -13.11
C PHE A 17 -30.61 7.58 -13.08
N VAL A 18 -31.19 8.03 -11.95
CA VAL A 18 -32.63 8.26 -11.82
C VAL A 18 -33.10 9.31 -12.81
N PHE A 19 -32.35 10.40 -12.97
CA PHE A 19 -32.66 11.44 -13.96
C PHE A 19 -32.62 10.91 -15.39
N TYR A 20 -31.57 10.17 -15.75
CA TYR A 20 -31.44 9.53 -17.06
C TYR A 20 -32.60 8.58 -17.38
N GLU A 21 -32.91 7.66 -16.46
CA GLU A 21 -34.00 6.69 -16.64
C GLU A 21 -35.37 7.37 -16.74
N THR A 22 -35.64 8.39 -15.92
CA THR A 22 -36.93 9.10 -15.94
C THR A 22 -37.15 9.81 -17.27
N ILE A 23 -36.10 10.45 -17.81
CA ILE A 23 -36.16 11.10 -19.13
C ILE A 23 -36.30 10.06 -20.25
N LEU A 24 -35.52 8.98 -20.20
CA LEU A 24 -35.55 7.94 -21.21
C LEU A 24 -36.91 7.25 -21.30
N VAL A 25 -37.49 6.87 -20.15
CA VAL A 25 -38.83 6.28 -20.09
C VAL A 25 -39.89 7.28 -20.56
N GLY A 26 -39.79 8.55 -20.14
CA GLY A 26 -40.70 9.61 -20.55
C GLY A 26 -40.69 9.84 -22.06
N LEU A 27 -39.50 9.85 -22.68
CA LEU A 27 -39.33 10.02 -24.13
C LEU A 27 -39.76 8.79 -24.94
N LEU A 28 -39.43 7.58 -24.48
CA LEU A 28 -39.72 6.35 -25.23
C LEU A 28 -41.19 5.92 -25.16
N PHE A 29 -41.85 6.14 -24.02
CA PHE A 29 -43.23 5.68 -23.81
C PHE A 29 -44.25 6.82 -23.81
N ASN A 30 -43.80 8.06 -24.00
CA ASN A 30 -44.62 9.27 -23.95
C ASN A 30 -45.50 9.36 -22.67
N GLN A 31 -44.99 8.81 -21.57
CA GLN A 31 -45.66 8.73 -20.28
C GLN A 31 -44.74 9.30 -19.21
N PHE A 32 -44.92 10.58 -18.90
CA PHE A 32 -44.31 11.19 -17.72
C PHE A 32 -45.19 10.89 -16.51
N VAL A 33 -44.77 9.90 -15.71
CA VAL A 33 -45.40 9.58 -14.44
C VAL A 33 -44.95 10.59 -13.37
N ASN A 34 -45.74 10.77 -12.31
CA ASN A 34 -45.42 11.69 -11.22
C ASN A 34 -44.03 11.37 -10.61
N PHE A 35 -43.20 12.39 -10.43
CA PHE A 35 -41.85 12.29 -9.85
C PHE A 35 -41.81 11.53 -8.52
N PHE A 36 -42.81 11.72 -7.65
CA PHE A 36 -42.86 11.04 -6.35
C PHE A 36 -42.97 9.52 -6.48
N ILE A 37 -43.61 9.02 -7.54
CA ILE A 37 -43.72 7.58 -7.82
C ILE A 37 -42.34 7.01 -8.15
N TYR A 38 -41.59 7.67 -9.02
CA TYR A 38 -40.22 7.24 -9.34
C TYR A 38 -39.33 7.26 -8.10
N PHE A 39 -39.36 8.35 -7.33
CA PHE A 39 -38.53 8.47 -6.14
C PHE A 39 -38.79 7.35 -5.13
N ALA A 40 -40.05 7.02 -4.84
CA ALA A 40 -40.42 5.96 -3.91
C ALA A 40 -39.93 4.57 -4.37
N HIS A 41 -40.08 4.24 -5.65
CA HIS A 41 -39.61 2.98 -6.22
C HIS A 41 -38.08 2.89 -6.26
N TYR A 42 -37.39 3.97 -6.63
CA TYR A 42 -35.93 4.02 -6.60
C TYR A 42 -35.36 3.93 -5.19
N ALA A 43 -36.06 4.45 -4.17
CA ALA A 43 -35.66 4.26 -2.78
C ALA A 43 -35.59 2.77 -2.40
N VAL A 44 -36.59 1.96 -2.82
CA VAL A 44 -36.57 0.51 -2.62
C VAL A 44 -35.40 -0.14 -3.35
N ILE A 45 -35.16 0.25 -4.61
CA ILE A 45 -34.04 -0.26 -5.42
C ILE A 45 -32.69 0.05 -4.76
N ILE A 46 -32.49 1.27 -4.26
CA ILE A 46 -31.24 1.69 -3.61
C ILE A 46 -31.01 0.87 -2.34
N VAL A 47 -32.04 0.71 -1.50
CA VAL A 47 -31.95 -0.10 -0.27
C VAL A 47 -31.62 -1.55 -0.62
N PHE A 48 -32.34 -2.13 -1.58
CA PHE A 48 -32.10 -3.48 -2.08
C PHE A 48 -30.66 -3.67 -2.59
N PHE A 49 -30.18 -2.73 -3.41
CA PHE A 49 -28.83 -2.72 -3.97
C PHE A 49 -27.76 -2.76 -2.87
N TYR A 50 -27.87 -1.89 -1.86
CA TYR A 50 -26.87 -1.79 -0.80
C TYR A 50 -26.96 -2.92 0.22
N ILE A 51 -28.15 -3.48 0.48
CA ILE A 51 -28.29 -4.70 1.28
C ILE A 51 -27.51 -5.83 0.63
N HIS A 52 -27.65 -6.01 -0.69
CA HIS A 52 -26.96 -7.07 -1.41
C HIS A 52 -25.43 -6.87 -1.38
N ALA A 53 -24.96 -5.67 -1.72
CA ALA A 53 -23.53 -5.35 -1.80
C ALA A 53 -22.82 -5.37 -0.44
N ASN A 54 -23.42 -4.81 0.62
CA ASN A 54 -22.74 -4.59 1.89
C ASN A 54 -22.98 -5.69 2.94
N TYR A 55 -24.03 -6.50 2.79
CA TYR A 55 -24.38 -7.53 3.78
C TYR A 55 -24.43 -8.92 3.17
N THR A 56 -25.19 -9.12 2.09
CA THR A 56 -25.40 -10.46 1.53
C THR A 56 -24.16 -11.05 0.88
N LEU A 57 -23.48 -10.31 -0.01
CA LEU A 57 -22.27 -10.80 -0.67
C LEU A 57 -21.13 -11.04 0.33
N PRO A 58 -20.79 -10.11 1.25
CA PRO A 58 -19.75 -10.35 2.25
C PRO A 58 -20.07 -11.54 3.17
N TYR A 59 -21.35 -11.76 3.51
CA TYR A 59 -21.73 -12.88 4.37
C TYR A 59 -21.62 -14.22 3.64
N THR A 60 -22.15 -14.30 2.43
CA THR A 60 -22.19 -15.55 1.64
C THR A 60 -20.83 -15.97 1.12
N LEU A 61 -20.01 -15.01 0.68
CA LEU A 61 -18.71 -15.30 0.05
C LEU A 61 -17.58 -15.60 1.04
N LYS A 62 -17.83 -15.59 2.36
CA LYS A 62 -16.83 -16.00 3.38
C LYS A 62 -16.35 -17.43 3.20
N ASN A 63 -17.24 -18.34 2.79
CA ASN A 63 -16.92 -19.75 2.61
C ASN A 63 -17.38 -20.21 1.22
N LYS A 64 -16.41 -20.48 0.33
CA LYS A 64 -16.65 -20.82 -1.08
C LYS A 64 -17.57 -22.02 -1.26
N THR A 65 -17.41 -23.06 -0.44
CA THR A 65 -18.21 -24.30 -0.54
C THR A 65 -19.67 -24.07 -0.12
N ARG A 66 -19.89 -23.29 0.94
CA ARG A 66 -21.26 -22.92 1.38
C ARG A 66 -21.89 -21.90 0.43
N ALA A 67 -21.10 -21.01 -0.17
CA ALA A 67 -21.60 -19.97 -1.06
C ALA A 67 -22.39 -20.54 -2.25
N ILE A 68 -21.95 -21.66 -2.83
CA ILE A 68 -22.59 -22.28 -3.99
C ILE A 68 -24.06 -22.64 -3.71
N PHE A 69 -24.35 -23.16 -2.52
CA PHE A 69 -25.71 -23.55 -2.15
C PHE A 69 -26.50 -22.40 -1.51
N LEU A 70 -25.83 -21.55 -0.73
CA LEU A 70 -26.48 -20.50 0.05
C LEU A 70 -26.85 -19.28 -0.80
N LEU A 71 -26.06 -18.94 -1.82
CA LEU A 71 -26.24 -17.75 -2.63
C LEU A 71 -27.52 -17.79 -3.49
N PRO A 72 -27.85 -18.88 -4.20
CA PRO A 72 -29.13 -18.98 -4.91
C PRO A 72 -30.34 -18.87 -3.98
N ALA A 73 -30.30 -19.53 -2.82
CA ALA A 73 -31.38 -19.49 -1.84
C ALA A 73 -31.61 -18.06 -1.31
N ILE A 74 -30.53 -17.35 -0.96
CA ILE A 74 -30.64 -15.96 -0.48
C ILE A 74 -31.10 -15.01 -1.59
N ILE A 75 -30.68 -15.20 -2.84
CA ILE A 75 -31.15 -14.39 -3.97
C ILE A 75 -32.66 -14.56 -4.17
N ILE A 76 -33.19 -15.79 -4.08
CA ILE A 76 -34.64 -16.04 -4.19
C ILE A 76 -35.39 -15.30 -3.08
N VAL A 77 -34.91 -15.38 -1.83
CA VAL A 77 -35.50 -14.67 -0.69
C VAL A 77 -35.43 -13.15 -0.91
N GLN A 78 -34.30 -12.63 -1.37
CA GLN A 78 -34.11 -11.21 -1.65
C GLN A 78 -35.04 -10.71 -2.75
N ILE A 79 -35.17 -11.42 -3.86
CA ILE A 79 -36.09 -11.05 -4.96
C ILE A 79 -37.54 -11.08 -4.47
N THR A 80 -37.90 -12.07 -3.65
CA THR A 80 -39.24 -12.14 -3.05
C THR A 80 -39.51 -10.93 -2.16
N LEU A 81 -38.58 -10.59 -1.26
CA LEU A 81 -38.68 -9.41 -0.39
C LEU A 81 -38.72 -8.10 -1.20
N TYR A 82 -37.96 -8.02 -2.30
CA TYR A 82 -37.94 -6.88 -3.21
C TYR A 82 -39.30 -6.65 -3.88
N ILE A 83 -39.93 -7.71 -4.39
CA ILE A 83 -41.27 -7.64 -5.00
C ILE A 83 -42.32 -7.23 -3.97
N LEU A 84 -42.25 -7.79 -2.75
CA LEU A 84 -43.14 -7.41 -1.65
C LEU A 84 -42.96 -5.94 -1.25
N ALA A 85 -41.72 -5.45 -1.17
CA ALA A 85 -41.43 -4.05 -0.87
C ALA A 85 -41.98 -3.10 -1.96
N HIS A 86 -41.83 -3.45 -3.24
CA HIS A 86 -42.46 -2.70 -4.33
C HIS A 86 -43.98 -2.68 -4.21
N ARG A 87 -44.58 -3.83 -3.87
CA ARG A 87 -46.03 -3.92 -3.69
C ARG A 87 -46.52 -3.07 -2.51
N LEU A 88 -45.76 -3.00 -1.42
CA LEU A 88 -46.06 -2.12 -0.28
C LEU A 88 -45.99 -0.65 -0.68
N VAL A 89 -45.01 -0.26 -1.49
CA VAL A 89 -44.92 1.11 -2.03
C VAL A 89 -46.14 1.43 -2.89
N ASP A 90 -46.59 0.52 -3.76
CA ASP A 90 -47.81 0.72 -4.55
C ASP A 90 -49.05 0.90 -3.66
N ILE A 91 -49.17 0.14 -2.58
CA ILE A 91 -50.29 0.27 -1.61
C ILE A 91 -50.25 1.64 -0.93
N ILE A 92 -49.07 2.09 -0.49
CA ILE A 92 -48.90 3.39 0.16
C ILE A 92 -49.22 4.52 -0.81
N LEU A 93 -48.69 4.48 -2.03
CA LEU A 93 -48.91 5.51 -3.04
C LEU A 93 -50.36 5.55 -3.53
N PHE A 94 -51.06 4.41 -3.55
CA PHE A 94 -52.49 4.35 -3.82
C PHE A 94 -53.31 4.96 -2.68
N ALA A 95 -52.97 4.64 -1.42
CA ALA A 95 -53.62 5.23 -0.25
C ALA A 95 -53.43 6.75 -0.15
N LEU A 96 -52.35 7.28 -0.71
CA LEU A 96 -52.08 8.71 -0.83
C LEU A 96 -52.72 9.36 -2.08
N GLU A 97 -53.51 8.62 -2.86
CA GLU A 97 -54.15 9.07 -4.11
C GLU A 97 -53.17 9.55 -5.19
N ILE A 98 -51.89 9.18 -5.08
CA ILE A 98 -50.83 9.54 -6.04
C ILE A 98 -50.89 8.63 -7.29
N ILE A 99 -51.32 7.37 -7.11
CA ILE A 99 -51.47 6.37 -8.17
C ILE A 99 -52.95 6.16 -8.50
N LYS A 100 -53.29 6.14 -9.79
CA LYS A 100 -54.65 5.86 -10.28
C LYS A 100 -55.06 4.39 -10.04
N PRO A 101 -56.35 4.09 -9.81
CA PRO A 101 -56.85 2.72 -9.60
C PRO A 101 -56.44 1.73 -10.71
N ASP A 102 -56.45 2.18 -11.97
CA ASP A 102 -56.06 1.37 -13.12
C ASP A 102 -54.58 0.98 -13.14
N ALA A 103 -53.72 1.77 -12.48
CA ALA A 103 -52.31 1.44 -12.32
C ALA A 103 -52.09 0.54 -11.10
N TYR A 104 -52.86 0.70 -10.03
CA TYR A 104 -52.80 -0.13 -8.82
C TYR A 104 -53.28 -1.58 -9.06
N ASN A 105 -54.32 -1.76 -9.87
CA ASN A 105 -54.93 -3.08 -10.13
C ASN A 105 -54.16 -3.94 -11.15
N LYS A 106 -53.03 -3.46 -11.70
CA LYS A 106 -52.16 -4.22 -12.63
C LYS A 106 -51.29 -5.27 -11.94
N PHE A 107 -51.76 -5.86 -10.85
CA PHE A 107 -51.06 -6.97 -10.20
C PHE A 107 -51.35 -8.27 -10.97
N GLY A 108 -50.33 -8.77 -11.68
CA GLY A 108 -50.42 -9.99 -12.49
C GLY A 108 -49.04 -10.54 -12.84
N SER A 109 -48.99 -11.54 -13.72
CA SER A 109 -47.74 -12.16 -14.17
C SER A 109 -46.77 -11.17 -14.80
N ASP A 110 -47.25 -10.20 -15.58
CA ASP A 110 -46.43 -9.12 -16.16
C ASP A 110 -45.74 -8.27 -15.07
N TYR A 111 -46.46 -7.90 -14.01
CA TYR A 111 -45.88 -7.14 -12.89
C TYR A 111 -44.76 -7.93 -12.20
N ILE A 112 -44.98 -9.22 -11.92
CA ILE A 112 -43.99 -10.08 -11.27
C ILE A 112 -42.76 -10.24 -12.18
N LEU A 113 -42.96 -10.53 -13.47
CA LEU A 113 -41.87 -10.71 -14.43
C LEU A 113 -41.02 -9.44 -14.60
N ARG A 114 -41.65 -8.26 -14.70
CA ARG A 114 -40.93 -6.98 -14.77
C ARG A 114 -40.10 -6.71 -13.53
N ASN A 115 -40.63 -7.02 -12.35
CA ASN A 115 -39.90 -6.84 -11.09
C ASN A 115 -38.77 -7.86 -10.93
N ILE A 116 -38.95 -9.11 -11.38
CA ILE A 116 -37.86 -10.10 -11.41
C ILE A 116 -36.74 -9.62 -12.34
N TYR A 117 -37.10 -9.19 -13.56
CA TYR A 117 -36.13 -8.67 -14.53
C TYR A 117 -35.34 -7.48 -13.96
N ARG A 118 -36.03 -6.46 -13.42
CA ARG A 118 -35.38 -5.31 -12.79
C ARG A 118 -34.56 -5.71 -11.56
N GLY A 119 -35.07 -6.61 -10.73
CA GLY A 119 -34.35 -7.12 -9.55
C GLY A 119 -33.03 -7.79 -9.93
N LEU A 120 -33.06 -8.71 -10.90
CA LEU A 120 -31.86 -9.37 -11.43
C LEU A 120 -30.87 -8.39 -12.05
N TYR A 121 -31.37 -7.40 -12.80
CA TYR A 121 -30.55 -6.33 -13.36
C TYR A 121 -29.76 -5.58 -12.27
N PHE A 122 -30.44 -5.09 -11.22
CA PHE A 122 -29.78 -4.37 -10.13
C PHE A 122 -28.91 -5.27 -9.24
N LEU A 123 -29.24 -6.55 -9.08
CA LEU A 123 -28.36 -7.52 -8.42
C LEU A 123 -27.04 -7.69 -9.18
N GLY A 124 -27.09 -7.70 -10.51
CA GLY A 124 -25.89 -7.72 -11.36
C GLY A 124 -24.99 -6.51 -11.11
N PHE A 125 -25.55 -5.30 -11.16
CA PHE A 125 -24.80 -4.08 -10.84
C PHE A 125 -24.27 -4.05 -9.40
N SER A 126 -25.08 -4.49 -8.44
CA SER A 126 -24.70 -4.55 -7.03
C SER A 126 -23.51 -5.50 -6.79
N THR A 127 -23.52 -6.64 -7.49
CA THR A 127 -22.42 -7.60 -7.46
C THR A 127 -21.17 -7.02 -8.10
N GLY A 128 -21.29 -6.36 -9.27
CA GLY A 128 -20.18 -5.66 -9.91
C GLY A 128 -19.59 -4.56 -9.01
N TYR A 129 -20.43 -3.73 -8.40
CA TYR A 129 -20.05 -2.69 -7.45
C TYR A 129 -19.28 -3.27 -6.25
N TYR A 130 -19.78 -4.38 -5.66
CA TYR A 130 -19.10 -5.07 -4.57
C TYR A 130 -17.67 -5.50 -4.95
N TYR A 131 -17.51 -6.16 -6.11
CA TYR A 131 -16.19 -6.62 -6.56
C TYR A 131 -15.26 -5.46 -6.92
N LEU A 132 -15.74 -4.41 -7.59
CA LEU A 132 -14.96 -3.22 -7.90
C LEU A 132 -14.47 -2.52 -6.62
N ARG A 133 -15.37 -2.31 -5.67
CA ARG A 133 -15.03 -1.69 -4.37
C ARG A 133 -13.99 -2.53 -3.61
N ASN A 134 -14.17 -3.84 -3.56
CA ASN A 134 -13.21 -4.73 -2.91
C ASN A 134 -11.87 -4.77 -3.65
N TYR A 135 -11.86 -4.77 -4.98
CA TYR A 135 -10.65 -4.71 -5.78
C TYR A 135 -9.83 -3.46 -5.45
N PHE A 136 -10.44 -2.28 -5.46
CA PHE A 136 -9.74 -1.04 -5.11
C PHE A 136 -9.27 -1.03 -3.65
N LYS A 137 -10.06 -1.58 -2.74
CA LYS A 137 -9.69 -1.67 -1.32
C LYS A 137 -8.48 -2.58 -1.11
N GLU A 138 -8.48 -3.78 -1.69
CA GLU A 138 -7.36 -4.72 -1.59
C GLU A 138 -6.11 -4.16 -2.28
N ARG A 139 -6.26 -3.53 -3.45
CA ARG A 139 -5.14 -2.84 -4.12
C ARG A 139 -4.48 -1.79 -3.25
N LYS A 140 -5.27 -0.89 -2.67
CA LYS A 140 -4.74 0.16 -1.80
C LYS A 140 -4.03 -0.42 -0.57
N LYS A 141 -4.59 -1.49 0.00
CA LYS A 141 -3.97 -2.21 1.12
C LYS A 141 -2.64 -2.84 0.73
N THR A 142 -2.55 -3.46 -0.45
CA THR A 142 -1.29 -4.02 -0.97
C THR A 142 -0.25 -2.93 -1.20
N GLU A 143 -0.63 -1.80 -1.79
CA GLU A 143 0.25 -0.64 -2.01
C GLU A 143 0.79 -0.08 -0.67
N GLU A 144 -0.06 0.01 0.36
CA GLU A 144 0.36 0.44 1.71
C GLU A 144 1.34 -0.56 2.36
N LEU A 145 1.08 -1.87 2.24
CA LEU A 145 1.96 -2.92 2.77
C LEU A 145 3.31 -2.97 2.05
N GLU A 146 3.33 -2.77 0.73
CA GLU A 146 4.56 -2.72 -0.05
C GLU A 146 5.43 -1.52 0.34
N LYS A 147 4.82 -0.35 0.56
CA LYS A 147 5.52 0.84 1.05
C LYS A 147 6.10 0.62 2.46
N GLN A 148 5.34 -0.01 3.36
CA GLN A 148 5.84 -0.36 4.70
C GLN A 148 7.05 -1.29 4.61
N ARG A 149 6.95 -2.36 3.81
CA ARG A 149 8.05 -3.30 3.59
C ARG A 149 9.29 -2.62 3.03
N LEU A 150 9.14 -1.68 2.08
CA LEU A 150 10.27 -0.95 1.51
C LEU A 150 10.97 -0.09 2.58
N ASN A 151 10.20 0.60 3.43
CA ASN A 151 10.75 1.38 4.53
C ASN A 151 11.50 0.50 5.55
N ASP A 152 10.97 -0.67 5.87
CA ASP A 152 11.62 -1.62 6.79
C ASP A 152 12.96 -2.11 6.22
N VAL A 153 13.02 -2.41 4.91
CA VAL A 153 14.28 -2.80 4.24
C VAL A 153 15.30 -1.66 4.25
N ILE A 154 14.87 -0.42 3.98
CA ILE A 154 15.76 0.75 4.03
C ILE A 154 16.31 0.95 5.46
N LEU A 155 15.45 0.84 6.47
CA LEU A 155 15.85 0.98 7.88
C LEU A 155 16.82 -0.12 8.30
N GLN A 156 16.59 -1.36 7.86
CA GLN A 156 17.50 -2.47 8.11
C GLN A 156 18.87 -2.21 7.49
N GLN A 157 18.92 -1.79 6.23
CA GLN A 157 20.18 -1.45 5.55
C GLN A 157 20.94 -0.32 6.25
N GLN A 158 20.22 0.73 6.70
CA GLN A 158 20.83 1.82 7.47
C GLN A 158 21.40 1.33 8.80
N THR A 159 20.69 0.43 9.48
CA THR A 159 21.13 -0.16 10.75
C THR A 159 22.37 -1.05 10.55
N GLU A 160 22.39 -1.87 9.51
CA GLU A 160 23.54 -2.71 9.15
C GLU A 160 24.77 -1.84 8.80
N GLN A 161 24.59 -0.77 8.03
CA GLN A 161 25.66 0.18 7.73
C GLN A 161 26.17 0.88 8.99
N ALA A 162 25.28 1.32 9.88
CA ALA A 162 25.66 1.95 11.14
C ALA A 162 26.42 0.96 12.04
N LEU A 163 25.99 -0.29 12.12
CA LEU A 163 26.65 -1.35 12.88
C LEU A 163 28.03 -1.68 12.29
N ALA A 164 28.16 -1.78 10.98
CA ALA A 164 29.45 -1.99 10.31
C ALA A 164 30.43 -0.84 10.58
N LYS A 165 29.96 0.42 10.50
CA LYS A 165 30.76 1.60 10.85
C LYS A 165 31.18 1.59 12.32
N ALA A 166 30.26 1.29 13.24
CA ALA A 166 30.55 1.21 14.67
C ALA A 166 31.55 0.08 14.98
N HIS A 167 31.41 -1.08 14.33
CA HIS A 167 32.34 -2.19 14.49
C HIS A 167 33.74 -1.84 13.96
N ASN A 168 33.82 -1.18 12.79
CA ASN A 168 35.10 -0.72 12.25
C ASN A 168 35.78 0.30 13.19
N ALA A 169 35.03 1.28 13.70
CA ALA A 169 35.53 2.25 14.67
C ALA A 169 36.00 1.58 15.96
N PHE A 170 35.27 0.58 16.47
CA PHE A 170 35.66 -0.20 17.64
C PHE A 170 36.96 -0.99 17.42
N LEU A 171 37.12 -1.66 16.27
CA LEU A 171 38.35 -2.36 15.91
C LEU A 171 39.54 -1.39 15.81
N LYS A 172 39.34 -0.22 15.21
CA LYS A 172 40.38 0.83 15.13
C LYS A 172 40.77 1.35 16.51
N ALA A 173 39.80 1.57 17.40
CA ALA A 173 40.06 2.03 18.77
C ALA A 173 40.84 1.01 19.64
N GLN A 174 40.82 -0.28 19.29
CA GLN A 174 41.66 -1.29 19.96
C GLN A 174 43.16 -1.11 19.65
N ILE A 175 43.51 -0.45 18.55
CA ILE A 175 44.89 -0.05 18.29
C ILE A 175 45.13 1.21 19.13
N ASN A 176 46.06 1.15 20.08
CA ASN A 176 46.51 2.34 20.80
C ASN A 176 47.67 2.99 20.00
N PRO A 177 47.40 3.99 19.15
CA PRO A 177 48.42 4.60 18.30
C PRO A 177 49.58 5.18 19.12
N HIS A 178 49.28 5.79 20.26
CA HIS A 178 50.30 6.38 21.12
C HIS A 178 51.23 5.31 21.68
N PHE A 179 50.69 4.21 22.19
CA PHE A 179 51.53 3.10 22.65
C PHE A 179 52.35 2.49 21.52
N LEU A 180 51.76 2.33 20.33
CA LEU A 180 52.44 1.78 19.17
C LEU A 180 53.61 2.68 18.72
N PHE A 181 53.39 3.99 18.56
CA PHE A 181 54.46 4.92 18.17
C PHE A 181 55.53 5.04 19.24
N ASN A 182 55.16 5.11 20.52
CA ASN A 182 56.14 5.14 21.60
C ASN A 182 56.99 3.87 21.64
N THR A 183 56.39 2.72 21.34
CA THR A 183 57.14 1.46 21.26
C THR A 183 58.09 1.48 20.07
N LEU A 184 57.65 1.93 18.89
CA LEU A 184 58.50 2.01 17.70
C LEU A 184 59.64 3.03 17.87
N ASP A 185 59.37 4.19 18.48
CA ASP A 185 60.38 5.21 18.80
C ASP A 185 61.40 4.69 19.81
N PHE A 186 60.95 3.96 20.85
CA PHE A 186 61.84 3.31 21.82
C PHE A 186 62.78 2.31 21.14
N VAL A 187 62.25 1.45 20.26
CA VAL A 187 63.05 0.46 19.52
C VAL A 187 63.99 1.16 18.54
N TYR A 188 63.55 2.23 17.86
CA TYR A 188 64.40 3.05 16.99
C TYR A 188 65.64 3.54 17.75
N HIS A 189 65.46 4.18 18.91
CA HIS A 189 66.58 4.70 19.69
C HIS A 189 67.57 3.61 20.13
N HIS A 190 67.10 2.40 20.42
CA HIS A 190 67.96 1.28 20.82
C HIS A 190 68.70 0.61 19.66
N VAL A 191 68.06 0.54 18.49
CA VAL A 191 68.62 -0.17 17.32
C VAL A 191 69.50 0.75 16.47
N ASN A 192 69.18 2.04 16.39
CA ASN A 192 69.83 2.98 15.47
C ASN A 192 71.34 3.16 15.74
N GLU A 193 71.78 3.10 17.00
CA GLU A 193 73.20 3.18 17.35
C GLU A 193 74.04 2.01 16.79
N HIS A 194 73.42 0.84 16.61
CA HIS A 194 74.09 -0.38 16.17
C HIS A 194 73.80 -0.72 14.70
N SER A 195 72.63 -0.32 14.19
CA SER A 195 72.20 -0.53 12.81
C SER A 195 71.34 0.65 12.36
N PRO A 196 71.96 1.69 11.78
CA PRO A 196 71.25 2.84 11.24
C PRO A 196 70.19 2.44 10.20
N MET A 197 70.50 1.44 9.36
CA MET A 197 69.58 0.90 8.36
C MET A 197 68.32 0.29 9.01
N ALA A 198 68.47 -0.46 10.11
CA ALA A 198 67.32 -1.01 10.83
C ALA A 198 66.52 0.09 11.55
N GLY A 199 67.19 1.13 12.05
CA GLY A 199 66.54 2.34 12.58
C GLY A 199 65.65 3.03 11.54
N GLU A 200 66.18 3.32 10.35
CA GLU A 200 65.42 3.92 9.24
C GLU A 200 64.22 3.06 8.80
N THR A 201 64.39 1.73 8.81
CA THR A 201 63.32 0.77 8.51
C THR A 201 62.16 0.90 9.52
N ILE A 202 62.47 1.05 10.82
CA ILE A 202 61.48 1.20 11.89
C ILE A 202 60.75 2.53 11.77
N ILE A 203 61.44 3.62 11.46
CA ILE A 203 60.82 4.94 11.22
C ILE A 203 59.87 4.88 10.02
N SER A 204 60.30 4.29 8.91
CA SER A 204 59.48 4.17 7.70
C SER A 204 58.21 3.33 7.96
N LEU A 205 58.32 2.27 8.76
CA LEU A 205 57.18 1.49 9.23
C LEU A 205 56.26 2.30 10.14
N ALA A 206 56.81 3.07 11.08
CA ALA A 206 56.03 3.94 11.98
C ALA A 206 55.25 5.01 11.21
N GLN A 207 55.85 5.62 10.18
CA GLN A 207 55.20 6.59 9.30
C GLN A 207 54.04 5.97 8.51
N MET A 208 54.23 4.78 7.93
CA MET A 208 53.15 4.07 7.24
C MET A 208 52.00 3.69 8.18
N MET A 209 52.31 3.20 9.38
CA MET A 209 51.29 2.87 10.38
C MET A 209 50.53 4.11 10.85
N ARG A 210 51.19 5.26 10.99
CA ARG A 210 50.56 6.54 11.36
C ARG A 210 49.57 7.00 10.31
N TYR A 211 50.00 6.99 9.06
CA TYR A 211 49.13 7.34 7.94
C TYR A 211 47.91 6.41 7.85
N ALA A 212 48.10 5.09 7.99
CA ALA A 212 46.99 4.13 7.94
C ALA A 212 45.96 4.33 9.08
N ILE A 213 46.40 4.76 10.26
CA ILE A 213 45.52 5.03 11.40
C ILE A 213 44.81 6.39 11.26
N ASP A 214 45.49 7.39 10.73
CA ASP A 214 44.95 8.75 10.58
C ASP A 214 44.14 8.95 9.28
N ALA A 215 44.15 8.00 8.35
CA ALA A 215 43.42 8.07 7.08
C ALA A 215 41.92 8.41 7.25
N ASP A 216 41.25 7.93 8.29
CA ASP A 216 39.83 8.25 8.56
C ASP A 216 39.62 9.71 9.03
N LYS A 217 40.64 10.35 9.60
CA LYS A 217 40.59 11.76 10.02
C LYS A 217 40.86 12.72 8.86
N MET A 218 41.42 12.21 7.77
CA MET A 218 41.76 12.99 6.58
C MET A 218 40.53 13.29 5.70
N GLY A 219 39.37 12.66 5.96
CA GLY A 219 38.10 12.91 5.26
C GLY A 219 37.82 11.91 4.14
N GLU A 220 36.87 12.22 3.26
CA GLU A 220 36.48 11.36 2.13
C GLU A 220 37.52 11.37 0.99
N PHE A 221 38.40 12.37 0.97
CA PHE A 221 39.46 12.55 -0.03
C PHE A 221 40.79 12.81 0.69
N VAL A 222 41.87 12.24 0.16
CA VAL A 222 43.25 12.44 0.65
C VAL A 222 44.10 13.03 -0.47
N GLU A 223 45.13 13.82 -0.13
CA GLU A 223 46.03 14.39 -1.13
C GLU A 223 46.84 13.28 -1.81
N LEU A 224 46.87 13.29 -3.15
CA LEU A 224 47.61 12.30 -3.93
C LEU A 224 49.11 12.26 -3.57
N GLY A 225 49.68 13.40 -3.15
CA GLY A 225 51.06 13.47 -2.69
C GLY A 225 51.33 12.59 -1.47
N ASP A 226 50.41 12.56 -0.51
CA ASP A 226 50.56 11.75 0.71
C ASP A 226 50.47 10.25 0.40
N GLU A 227 49.60 9.85 -0.55
CA GLU A 227 49.54 8.47 -1.03
C GLU A 227 50.84 8.06 -1.74
N ILE A 228 51.39 8.94 -2.59
CA ILE A 228 52.66 8.69 -3.29
C ILE A 228 53.78 8.46 -2.28
N VAL A 229 53.89 9.31 -1.25
CA VAL A 229 54.89 9.17 -0.18
C VAL A 229 54.77 7.81 0.52
N GLN A 230 53.55 7.30 0.75
CA GLN A 230 53.41 5.96 1.34
C GLN A 230 53.73 4.82 0.41
N VAL A 231 53.45 4.94 -0.88
CA VAL A 231 53.89 3.96 -1.87
C VAL A 231 55.42 3.93 -1.92
N GLU A 232 56.08 5.08 -1.86
CA GLU A 232 57.55 5.18 -1.80
C GLU A 232 58.13 4.53 -0.54
N ASN A 233 57.57 4.82 0.64
CA ASN A 233 57.97 4.20 1.90
C ASN A 233 57.79 2.67 1.88
N LEU A 234 56.70 2.18 1.29
CA LEU A 234 56.45 0.75 1.13
C LEU A 234 57.49 0.10 0.21
N ILE A 235 57.76 0.72 -0.95
CA ILE A 235 58.78 0.23 -1.89
C ILE A 235 60.16 0.20 -1.22
N TYR A 236 60.52 1.26 -0.48
CA TYR A 236 61.77 1.33 0.28
C TYR A 236 61.91 0.16 1.27
N LEU A 237 60.87 -0.14 2.06
CA LEU A 237 60.88 -1.29 2.97
C LEU A 237 61.07 -2.63 2.22
N TYR A 238 60.37 -2.82 1.10
CA TYR A 238 60.52 -4.02 0.28
C TYR A 238 61.92 -4.16 -0.30
N GLN A 239 62.55 -3.07 -0.72
CA GLN A 239 63.91 -3.08 -1.27
C GLN A 239 64.95 -3.46 -0.21
N ILE A 240 64.81 -2.95 1.02
CA ILE A 240 65.70 -3.33 2.14
C ILE A 240 65.55 -4.82 2.44
N ARG A 241 64.30 -5.29 2.56
CA ARG A 241 64.02 -6.72 2.84
C ARG A 241 64.60 -7.65 1.77
N LYS A 242 64.62 -7.23 0.50
CA LYS A 242 65.12 -8.04 -0.63
C LYS A 242 66.66 -8.01 -0.78
N LYS A 243 67.34 -7.04 -0.15
CA LYS A 243 68.82 -6.92 -0.17
C LYS A 243 69.50 -7.74 0.94
N GLN A 244 68.73 -8.35 1.85
CA GLN A 244 69.18 -9.38 2.79
C GLN A 244 69.06 -10.77 2.17
#